data_AF-A0A449AWH5-F1
#
_entry.id   AF-A0A449AWH5-F1
#
_cell.length_a   1.000
_cell.length_b   1.000
_cell.length_c   1.000
_cell.angle_alpha   90.00
_cell.angle_beta   90.00
_cell.angle_gamma   90.00
#
_symmetry.space_group_name_H-M   'P 1'
#
loop_
_entity.id
_entity.type
_entity.pdbx_description
1 polymer ?
#
loop_
_entity_poly.entity_id
_entity_poly.type
_entity_poly.pdbx_seq_one_letter_code
_entity_poly.pdbx_strand_id
1 'polypeptide(L)'
;MREIKFKKIPMRTKIRWLFLGKWPLERKSKPKILEYMFLVFNNILIFILSIILLYIYLNSFKNTTKSPLNLLISLIQEHTELKLLITLLFGMFFVNLFLCIHVYYILSKTEFNKWIPILGTIFALSFVFSFLAILFFMVAYAKSELAFE
;
A
#
# COMPACT_ATOMS: atom_id res chain seq x y z
N MET A 1 43.44 -9.87 21.01
CA MET A 1 42.12 -9.58 20.42
C MET A 1 41.31 -8.77 21.42
N ARG A 2 40.72 -7.62 21.04
CA ARG A 2 39.81 -6.87 21.93
C ARG A 2 38.47 -7.61 21.99
N GLU A 3 38.08 -8.07 23.18
CA GLU A 3 36.76 -8.65 23.40
C GLU A 3 35.68 -7.57 23.21
N ILE A 4 34.87 -7.71 22.16
CA ILE A 4 33.71 -6.86 21.94
C ILE A 4 32.62 -7.31 22.92
N LYS A 5 32.49 -6.62 24.05
CA LYS A 5 31.42 -6.88 25.03
C LYS A 5 30.08 -6.40 24.46
N PHE A 6 29.25 -7.33 23.99
CA PHE A 6 27.88 -7.03 23.59
C PHE A 6 27.05 -6.66 24.82
N LYS A 7 26.64 -5.39 24.92
CA LYS A 7 25.74 -4.93 25.99
C LYS A 7 24.37 -5.58 25.80
N LYS A 8 23.93 -6.40 26.77
CA LYS A 8 22.58 -7.00 26.76
C LYS A 8 21.52 -5.89 26.77
N ILE A 9 20.66 -5.90 25.77
CA ILE A 9 19.56 -4.93 25.62
C ILE A 9 18.41 -5.32 26.58
N PRO A 10 17.84 -4.37 27.34
CA PRO A 10 16.73 -4.64 28.26
C PRO A 10 15.50 -5.21 27.55
N MET A 11 14.72 -6.06 28.23
CA MET A 11 13.52 -6.66 27.66
C MET A 11 12.47 -5.63 27.23
N ARG A 12 12.31 -4.56 28.02
CA ARG A 12 11.41 -3.43 27.71
C ARG A 12 11.77 -2.78 26.36
N THR A 13 13.06 -2.66 26.07
CA THR A 13 13.57 -2.11 24.81
C THR A 13 13.28 -3.04 23.64
N LYS A 14 13.38 -4.37 23.84
CA LYS A 14 13.03 -5.37 22.81
C LYS A 14 11.54 -5.32 22.45
N ILE A 15 10.66 -5.24 23.45
CA ILE A 15 9.22 -5.14 23.25
C ILE A 15 8.88 -3.85 22.49
N ARG A 16 9.47 -2.72 22.90
CA ARG A 16 9.32 -1.44 22.18
C ARG A 16 9.78 -1.56 20.72
N TRP A 17 10.92 -2.19 20.47
CA TRP A 17 11.43 -2.38 19.11
C TRP A 17 10.49 -3.19 18.22
N LEU A 18 9.75 -4.15 18.79
CA LEU A 18 8.79 -4.96 18.04
C LEU A 18 7.60 -4.11 17.55
N PHE A 19 7.04 -3.26 18.41
CA PHE A 19 5.81 -2.51 18.12
C PHE A 19 6.03 -1.12 17.53
N LEU A 20 7.06 -0.41 17.98
CA LEU A 20 7.33 0.98 17.63
C LEU A 20 8.64 1.16 16.85
N GLY A 21 9.44 0.10 16.71
CA GLY A 21 10.75 0.16 16.09
C GLY A 21 11.85 0.74 17.00
N LYS A 22 13.07 0.78 16.46
CA LYS A 22 14.25 1.37 17.13
C LYS A 22 14.18 2.89 17.12
N TRP A 23 14.77 3.56 18.10
CA TRP A 23 14.87 5.02 18.03
C TRP A 23 15.83 5.45 16.92
N PRO A 24 15.69 6.64 16.31
CA PRO A 24 16.54 7.07 15.19
C PRO A 24 18.03 7.00 15.52
N LEU A 25 18.41 7.50 16.71
CA LEU A 25 19.77 7.47 17.24
C LEU A 25 20.30 6.05 17.54
N GLU A 26 19.41 5.05 17.65
CA GLU A 26 19.77 3.64 17.88
C GLU A 26 19.99 2.88 16.55
N ARG A 27 19.70 3.49 15.39
CA ARG A 27 19.80 2.86 14.07
C ARG A 27 21.15 3.19 13.42
N LYS A 28 21.79 2.19 12.82
CA LYS A 28 23.04 2.36 12.05
C LYS A 28 22.83 2.98 10.67
N SER A 29 21.59 3.01 10.17
CA SER A 29 21.21 3.56 8.88
C SER A 29 20.00 4.47 9.04
N LYS A 30 19.88 5.46 8.16
CA LYS A 30 18.67 6.30 8.09
C LYS A 30 17.47 5.38 7.83
N PRO A 31 16.45 5.38 8.69
CA PRO A 31 15.28 4.57 8.47
C PRO A 31 14.53 5.00 7.21
N LYS A 32 14.10 4.00 6.44
CA LYS A 32 13.16 4.18 5.33
C LYS A 32 11.74 3.97 5.83
N ILE A 33 10.80 4.59 5.14
CA ILE A 33 9.38 4.55 5.45
C ILE A 33 8.82 3.24 4.88
N LEU A 34 8.64 2.24 5.74
CA LEU A 34 8.14 0.91 5.37
C LEU A 34 6.69 0.99 4.87
N GLU A 35 5.95 2.02 5.26
CA GLU A 35 4.59 2.31 4.85
C GLU A 35 4.47 2.44 3.33
N TYR A 36 5.49 3.00 2.65
CA TYR A 36 5.51 3.03 1.19
C TYR A 36 5.63 1.64 0.58
N MET A 37 6.39 0.72 1.19
CA MET A 37 6.46 -0.67 0.72
C MET A 37 5.11 -1.38 0.89
N PHE A 38 4.44 -1.19 2.04
CA PHE A 38 3.10 -1.76 2.25
C PHE A 38 2.09 -1.21 1.25
N LEU A 39 2.16 0.09 0.91
CA LEU A 39 1.34 0.67 -0.14
C LEU A 39 1.66 0.09 -1.51
N VAL A 40 2.93 -0.10 -1.85
CA VAL A 40 3.32 -0.77 -3.11
C VAL A 40 2.71 -2.17 -3.19
N PHE A 41 2.88 -3.00 -2.16
CA PHE A 41 2.31 -4.35 -2.13
C PHE A 41 0.79 -4.34 -2.23
N ASN A 42 0.11 -3.48 -1.46
CA ASN A 42 -1.35 -3.39 -1.50
C ASN A 42 -1.85 -2.96 -2.88
N ASN A 43 -1.20 -1.97 -3.51
CA ASN A 43 -1.58 -1.52 -4.85
C ASN A 43 -1.27 -2.57 -5.94
N ILE A 44 -0.24 -3.42 -5.78
CA ILE A 44 -0.01 -4.57 -6.67
C ILE A 44 -1.18 -5.55 -6.59
N LEU A 45 -1.64 -5.89 -5.38
CA LEU A 45 -2.77 -6.80 -5.20
C LEU A 45 -4.06 -6.23 -5.78
N ILE A 46 -4.34 -4.95 -5.54
CA ILE A 46 -5.48 -4.23 -6.14
C ILE A 46 -5.39 -4.27 -7.67
N PHE A 47 -4.19 -4.03 -8.23
CA PHE A 47 -3.98 -4.03 -9.66
C PHE A 47 -4.29 -5.41 -10.28
N ILE A 48 -3.76 -6.50 -9.69
CA ILE A 48 -4.03 -7.87 -10.15
C ILE A 48 -5.53 -8.18 -10.10
N LEU A 49 -6.20 -7.86 -9.00
CA LEU A 49 -7.65 -8.09 -8.85
C LEU A 49 -8.46 -7.28 -9.86
N SER A 50 -8.07 -6.04 -10.12
CA SER A 50 -8.72 -5.19 -11.10
C SER A 50 -8.59 -5.73 -12.53
N ILE A 51 -7.44 -6.30 -12.89
CA ILE A 51 -7.22 -6.98 -14.17
C ILE A 51 -8.14 -8.20 -14.29
N ILE A 52 -8.23 -9.02 -13.24
CA ILE A 52 -9.08 -10.22 -13.23
C ILE A 52 -10.55 -9.83 -13.41
N LEU A 53 -11.04 -8.83 -12.66
CA LEU A 53 -12.41 -8.35 -12.79
C LEU A 53 -12.69 -7.76 -14.17
N LEU A 54 -11.76 -6.97 -14.71
CA LEU A 54 -11.89 -6.40 -16.05
C LEU A 54 -11.93 -7.50 -17.12
N TYR A 55 -11.10 -8.54 -16.99
CA TYR A 55 -11.09 -9.67 -17.90
C TYR A 55 -12.44 -10.40 -17.91
N ILE A 56 -12.99 -10.73 -16.73
CA ILE A 56 -14.30 -11.39 -16.62
C ILE A 56 -15.39 -10.51 -17.22
N TYR A 57 -15.39 -9.21 -16.90
CA TYR A 57 -16.36 -8.27 -17.44
C TYR A 57 -16.32 -8.17 -18.97
N LEU A 58 -15.12 -8.00 -19.56
CA LEU A 58 -14.95 -7.91 -21.00
C LEU A 58 -15.33 -9.21 -21.72
N ASN A 59 -15.03 -10.37 -21.14
CA ASN A 59 -15.40 -11.66 -21.72
C ASN A 59 -16.92 -11.84 -21.76
N SER A 60 -17.62 -11.46 -20.69
CA SER A 60 -19.08 -11.52 -20.62
C SER A 60 -19.76 -10.46 -21.48
N PHE A 61 -19.14 -9.28 -21.64
CA PHE A 61 -19.69 -8.20 -22.46
C PHE A 61 -19.73 -8.56 -23.94
N LYS A 62 -18.72 -9.27 -24.46
CA LYS A 62 -18.68 -9.71 -25.86
C LYS A 62 -19.84 -10.64 -26.24
N ASN A 63 -20.39 -11.37 -25.27
CA ASN A 63 -21.39 -12.40 -25.50
C ASN A 63 -22.82 -11.93 -25.21
N THR A 64 -23.03 -10.63 -24.97
CA THR A 64 -24.34 -10.12 -24.54
C THR A 64 -24.75 -8.86 -25.29
N THR A 65 -26.06 -8.67 -25.45
CA THR A 65 -26.68 -7.44 -25.97
C THR A 65 -27.23 -6.54 -24.85
N LYS A 66 -27.14 -6.99 -23.59
CA LYS A 66 -27.54 -6.22 -22.41
C LYS A 66 -26.73 -4.92 -22.29
N SER A 67 -27.35 -3.89 -21.72
CA SER A 67 -26.64 -2.66 -21.33
C SER A 67 -25.52 -2.98 -20.31
N PRO A 68 -24.43 -2.19 -20.28
CA PRO A 68 -23.25 -2.49 -19.47
C PRO A 68 -23.56 -2.58 -17.96
N LEU A 69 -24.44 -1.71 -17.45
CA LEU A 69 -24.86 -1.74 -16.05
C LEU A 69 -25.66 -2.99 -15.70
N ASN A 70 -26.60 -3.38 -16.58
CA ASN A 70 -27.44 -4.56 -16.33
C ASN A 70 -26.62 -5.85 -16.38
N LEU A 71 -25.62 -5.92 -17.28
CA LEU A 71 -24.68 -7.03 -17.32
C LEU A 71 -23.92 -7.16 -15.99
N LEU A 72 -23.38 -6.04 -15.48
CA LEU A 72 -22.59 -6.02 -14.26
C LEU A 72 -23.44 -6.48 -13.06
N ILE A 73 -24.67 -6.00 -12.95
CA ILE A 73 -25.61 -6.44 -11.90
C ILE A 73 -25.91 -7.94 -12.03
N SER A 74 -26.19 -8.44 -13.23
CA SER A 74 -26.46 -9.89 -13.41
C SER A 74 -25.24 -10.75 -13.06
N LEU A 75 -24.04 -10.34 -13.45
CA LEU A 75 -22.80 -11.06 -13.14
C LEU A 75 -22.56 -11.14 -11.63
N ILE A 76 -22.78 -10.02 -10.93
CA ILE A 76 -22.66 -10.00 -9.46
C ILE A 76 -23.72 -10.90 -8.84
N GLN A 77 -24.96 -10.91 -9.32
CA GLN A 77 -26.03 -11.72 -8.74
C GLN A 77 -25.78 -13.22 -8.91
N GLU A 78 -25.39 -13.63 -10.12
CA GLU A 78 -25.22 -15.02 -10.54
C GLU A 78 -23.97 -15.67 -9.94
N HIS A 79 -22.83 -14.96 -9.88
CA HIS A 79 -21.55 -15.54 -9.46
C HIS A 79 -21.17 -15.13 -8.03
N THR A 80 -21.16 -16.10 -7.11
CA THR A 80 -20.69 -15.91 -5.72
C THR A 80 -19.20 -15.55 -5.65
N GLU A 81 -18.39 -16.11 -6.55
CA GLU A 81 -16.94 -15.83 -6.64
C GLU A 81 -16.67 -14.35 -6.94
N LEU A 82 -17.46 -13.73 -7.83
CA LEU A 82 -17.37 -12.30 -8.13
C LEU A 82 -17.72 -11.44 -6.91
N LYS A 83 -18.73 -11.84 -6.11
CA LYS A 83 -19.07 -11.13 -4.86
C LYS A 83 -17.88 -11.15 -3.88
N LEU A 84 -17.21 -12.29 -3.75
CA LEU A 84 -16.04 -12.44 -2.89
C LEU A 84 -14.87 -11.58 -3.38
N LEU A 85 -14.58 -11.58 -4.69
CA LEU A 85 -13.54 -10.74 -5.28
C LEU A 85 -13.81 -9.24 -5.06
N ILE A 86 -15.04 -8.79 -5.27
CA ILE A 86 -15.44 -7.39 -5.05
C ILE A 86 -15.30 -7.02 -3.57
N THR A 87 -15.71 -7.91 -2.67
CA THR A 87 -15.60 -7.67 -1.22
C THR A 87 -14.14 -7.58 -0.78
N LEU A 88 -13.27 -8.44 -1.32
CA LEU A 88 -11.84 -8.42 -1.06
C LEU A 88 -11.18 -7.14 -1.59
N LEU A 89 -11.59 -6.68 -2.78
CA LEU A 89 -11.14 -5.40 -3.35
C LEU A 89 -11.56 -4.20 -2.50
N PHE A 90 -12.80 -4.21 -1.97
CA PHE A 90 -13.25 -3.22 -0.99
C PHE A 90 -12.47 -3.29 0.33
N GLY A 91 -12.15 -4.49 0.82
CA GLY A 91 -11.30 -4.66 2.00
C GLY A 91 -9.91 -4.04 1.81
N MET A 92 -9.28 -4.31 0.67
CA MET A 92 -7.97 -3.73 0.32
C MET A 92 -8.02 -2.21 0.18
N PHE A 93 -9.15 -1.65 -0.23
CA PHE A 93 -9.34 -0.20 -0.25
C PHE A 93 -9.27 0.43 1.14
N PHE A 94 -9.95 -0.17 2.13
CA PHE A 94 -9.84 0.32 3.51
C PHE A 94 -8.41 0.23 4.04
N VAL A 95 -7.70 -0.86 3.74
CA VAL A 95 -6.28 -0.99 4.06
C VAL A 95 -5.46 0.13 3.40
N ASN A 96 -5.72 0.42 2.12
CA ASN A 96 -5.07 1.51 1.38
C ASN A 96 -5.34 2.86 2.05
N LEU A 97 -6.58 3.11 2.47
CA LEU A 97 -7.01 4.34 3.13
C LEU A 97 -6.23 4.55 4.44
N PHE A 98 -6.13 3.53 5.30
CA PHE A 98 -5.33 3.62 6.53
C PHE A 98 -3.85 3.88 6.24
N LEU A 99 -3.27 3.17 5.27
CA LEU A 99 -1.87 3.37 4.89
C LEU A 99 -1.61 4.77 4.31
N CYS A 100 -2.55 5.32 3.53
CA CYS A 100 -2.48 6.68 3.02
C CYS A 100 -2.49 7.71 4.16
N ILE A 101 -3.38 7.56 5.16
CA ILE A 101 -3.40 8.42 6.35
C ILE A 101 -2.04 8.39 7.07
N HIS A 102 -1.47 7.19 7.26
CA HIS A 102 -0.14 7.03 7.85
C HIS A 102 0.95 7.73 7.04
N VAL A 103 0.91 7.65 5.70
CA VAL A 103 1.84 8.39 4.84
C VAL A 103 1.73 9.90 5.04
N TYR A 104 0.52 10.46 5.15
CA TYR A 104 0.35 11.89 5.43
C TYR A 104 0.91 12.30 6.79
N TYR A 105 0.73 11.45 7.82
CA TYR A 105 1.33 11.68 9.13
C TYR A 105 2.87 11.75 9.05
N ILE A 106 3.48 10.84 8.28
CA ILE A 106 4.94 10.76 8.12
C ILE A 106 5.48 11.89 7.23
N LEU A 107 4.71 12.32 6.23
CA LEU A 107 5.06 13.40 5.28
C LEU A 107 5.47 14.70 5.98
N SER A 108 4.87 14.96 7.15
CA SER A 108 5.23 16.11 7.99
C SER A 108 6.69 16.08 8.47
N LYS A 109 7.27 14.88 8.59
CA LYS A 109 8.61 14.57 9.11
C LYS A 109 9.62 14.21 8.01
N THR A 110 9.24 14.33 6.74
CA THR A 110 10.15 14.09 5.60
C THR A 110 10.57 15.41 4.97
N GLU A 111 11.85 15.56 4.66
CA GLU A 111 12.40 16.79 4.07
C GLU A 111 12.21 16.87 2.56
N PHE A 112 12.14 15.73 1.85
CA PHE A 112 12.30 15.71 0.40
C PHE A 112 11.03 15.32 -0.39
N ASN A 113 10.75 16.06 -1.46
CA ASN A 113 9.76 15.76 -2.52
C ASN A 113 8.39 15.24 -2.05
N LYS A 114 7.77 15.97 -1.11
CA LYS A 114 6.43 15.68 -0.55
C LYS A 114 5.33 15.49 -1.60
N TRP A 115 5.46 16.09 -2.77
CA TRP A 115 4.49 15.96 -3.88
C TRP A 115 4.42 14.53 -4.45
N ILE A 116 5.51 13.76 -4.43
CA ILE A 116 5.57 12.39 -4.96
C ILE A 116 4.63 11.45 -4.18
N PRO A 117 4.76 11.33 -2.85
CA PRO A 117 3.82 10.51 -2.07
C PRO A 117 2.39 11.05 -2.10
N ILE A 118 2.17 12.37 -2.26
CA ILE A 118 0.82 12.94 -2.43
C ILE A 118 0.17 12.49 -3.75
N LEU A 119 0.91 12.50 -4.86
CA LEU A 119 0.40 11.94 -6.11
C LEU A 119 0.17 10.42 -5.98
N GLY A 120 1.07 9.72 -5.28
CA GLY A 120 0.92 8.30 -4.95
C GLY A 120 -0.39 8.01 -4.23
N THR A 121 -0.76 8.78 -3.20
CA THR A 121 -2.01 8.57 -2.45
C THR A 121 -3.25 8.87 -3.30
N ILE A 122 -3.22 9.91 -4.14
CA ILE A 122 -4.32 10.21 -5.07
C ILE A 122 -4.55 9.03 -6.02
N PHE A 123 -3.48 8.50 -6.63
CA PHE A 123 -3.61 7.36 -7.53
C PHE A 123 -4.02 6.07 -6.80
N ALA A 124 -3.54 5.86 -5.58
CA ALA A 124 -3.90 4.70 -4.76
C ALA A 124 -5.39 4.65 -4.41
N LEU A 125 -6.04 5.81 -4.23
CA LEU A 125 -7.47 5.90 -3.93
C LEU A 125 -8.36 5.74 -5.17
N SER A 126 -7.81 5.92 -6.38
CA SER A 126 -8.58 5.89 -7.63
C SER A 126 -8.89 4.49 -8.18
N PHE A 127 -8.36 3.42 -7.58
CA PHE A 127 -8.35 2.00 -8.03
C PHE A 127 -7.74 1.75 -9.43
N VAL A 128 -8.22 2.47 -10.45
CA VAL A 128 -7.83 2.35 -11.86
C VAL A 128 -6.36 2.71 -12.07
N PHE A 129 -5.87 3.73 -11.37
CA PHE A 129 -4.47 4.17 -11.48
C PHE A 129 -3.56 3.52 -10.45
N SER A 130 -3.92 2.35 -9.91
CA SER A 130 -3.08 1.60 -8.96
C SER A 130 -1.66 1.34 -9.49
N PHE A 131 -1.49 1.12 -10.80
CA PHE A 131 -0.15 1.02 -11.41
C PHE A 131 0.69 2.30 -11.24
N LEU A 132 0.10 3.48 -11.44
CA LEU A 132 0.80 4.74 -11.20
C LEU A 132 1.13 4.90 -9.72
N ALA A 133 0.21 4.52 -8.82
CA ALA A 133 0.46 4.55 -7.38
C ALA A 133 1.70 3.72 -6.98
N ILE A 134 1.89 2.54 -7.58
CA ILE A 134 3.07 1.69 -7.38
C ILE A 134 4.34 2.46 -7.79
N LEU A 135 4.37 3.07 -8.98
CA LEU A 135 5.53 3.84 -9.44
C LEU A 135 5.87 5.00 -8.49
N PHE A 136 4.87 5.80 -8.11
CA PHE A 136 5.06 6.94 -7.22
C PHE A 136 5.53 6.52 -5.83
N PHE A 137 4.99 5.44 -5.25
CA PHE A 137 5.44 4.96 -3.94
C PHE A 137 6.80 4.27 -3.99
N MET A 138 7.18 3.62 -5.10
CA MET A 138 8.55 3.14 -5.27
C MET A 138 9.56 4.30 -5.31
N VAL A 139 9.24 5.37 -6.04
CA VAL A 139 10.07 6.58 -6.08
C VAL A 139 10.12 7.25 -4.71
N ALA A 140 8.97 7.36 -4.02
CA ALA A 140 8.90 7.89 -2.67
C ALA A 140 9.74 7.06 -1.70
N TYR A 141 9.70 5.73 -1.78
CA TYR A 141 10.53 4.85 -0.96
C TYR A 141 12.03 4.99 -1.26
N ALA A 142 12.40 5.13 -2.54
CA ALA A 142 13.79 5.26 -2.94
C ALA A 142 14.39 6.61 -2.53
N LYS A 143 13.62 7.69 -2.64
CA LYS A 143 14.06 9.08 -2.39
C LYS A 143 13.72 9.60 -1.01
N SER A 144 12.86 8.93 -0.25
CA SER A 144 12.53 9.37 1.11
C SER A 144 13.67 9.07 2.06
N GLU A 145 14.22 10.14 2.60
CA GLU A 145 15.03 10.12 3.80
C GLU A 145 14.19 10.79 4.89
N LEU A 146 14.09 10.13 6.04
CA LEU A 146 13.48 10.76 7.21
C LEU A 146 14.44 11.85 7.71
N ALA A 147 13.90 13.05 7.85
CA ALA A 147 14.55 14.17 8.50
C ALA A 147 14.67 13.83 9.98
N PHE A 148 15.89 13.76 10.50
CA PHE A 148 16.10 13.66 11.94
C PHE A 148 16.90 14.88 12.35
N GLU A 149 16.22 15.82 12.99
CA GLU A 149 16.83 16.70 14.00
C GLU A 149 17.21 15.88 15.24
#